data_AF-A0AAN0YLZ9-F1
#
_entry.id   AF-A0AAN0YLZ9-F1
#
_cell.length_a   1.000
_cell.length_b   1.000
_cell.length_c   1.000
_cell.angle_alpha   90.00
_cell.angle_beta   90.00
_cell.angle_gamma   90.00
#
_symmetry.space_group_name_H-M   'P 1'
#
loop_
_entity.id
_entity.type
_entity.pdbx_description
1 polymer ?
#
loop_
_entity_poly.entity_id
_entity_poly.type
_entity_poly.pdbx_seq_one_letter_code
_entity_poly.pdbx_strand_id
1 'polypeptide(L)'
;MDEVMGKEHAVSFTEFLHELQKEWKFHLNGGTSYRQKTAELSLEVARKVRDVVPFLESEVAKQTVSRLLPDSDRHRVEDVAKMLHVIAKELHLNANLPDEVKAYVEQKRQH
;
A
#
# COMPACT_ATOMS: atom_id res chain seq x y z
N MET A 1 -23.27 -2.59 29.77
CA MET A 1 -22.44 -1.40 29.53
C MET A 1 -21.03 -1.95 29.35
N ASP A 2 -20.80 -2.57 28.19
CA ASP A 2 -20.31 -1.94 26.96
C ASP A 2 -18.87 -1.48 27.14
N GLU A 3 -17.96 -2.33 26.66
CA GLU A 3 -16.67 -1.91 26.13
C GLU A 3 -16.17 -3.03 25.22
N VAL A 4 -16.86 -3.19 24.08
CA VAL A 4 -16.28 -3.90 22.93
C VAL A 4 -15.24 -2.96 22.34
N MET A 5 -14.05 -2.89 22.96
CA MET A 5 -12.89 -2.29 22.32
C MET A 5 -12.58 -3.13 21.07
N GLY A 6 -12.99 -2.61 19.92
CA GLY A 6 -12.58 -3.13 18.63
C GLY A 6 -11.06 -3.18 18.62
N LYS A 7 -10.51 -4.39 18.53
CA LYS A 7 -9.09 -4.60 18.27
C LYS A 7 -8.80 -3.95 16.91
N GLU A 8 -8.18 -2.78 16.91
CA GLU A 8 -7.54 -2.24 15.71
C GLU A 8 -6.55 -3.31 15.22
N HIS A 9 -6.86 -3.94 14.09
CA HIS A 9 -5.95 -4.90 13.50
C HIS A 9 -4.87 -4.09 12.78
N ALA A 10 -3.70 -3.99 13.41
CA ALA A 10 -2.55 -3.33 12.79
C ALA A 10 -2.12 -4.13 11.55
N VAL A 11 -2.03 -3.45 10.40
CA VAL A 11 -1.51 -4.04 9.15
C VAL A 11 -0.08 -4.49 9.38
N SER A 12 0.22 -5.74 9.04
CA SER A 12 1.60 -6.20 9.13
C SER A 12 2.44 -5.69 7.96
N PHE A 13 3.72 -5.36 8.21
CA PHE A 13 4.65 -4.99 7.14
C PHE A 13 4.82 -6.11 6.11
N THR A 14 4.71 -7.37 6.52
CA THR A 14 4.79 -8.53 5.62
C THR A 14 3.64 -8.56 4.63
N GLU A 15 2.40 -8.32 5.07
CA GLU A 15 1.23 -8.22 4.17
C GLU A 15 1.38 -7.05 3.21
N PHE A 16 1.81 -5.89 3.71
CA PHE A 16 2.08 -4.73 2.87
C PHE A 16 3.11 -5.03 1.77
N LEU A 17 4.21 -5.68 2.14
CA LEU A 17 5.25 -6.07 1.19
C LEU A 17 4.73 -7.12 0.19
N HIS A 18 3.84 -8.02 0.62
CA HIS A 18 3.24 -9.03 -0.25
C HIS A 18 2.31 -8.41 -1.29
N GLU A 19 1.45 -7.45 -0.92
CA GLU A 19 0.59 -6.74 -1.86
C GLU A 19 1.40 -5.93 -2.88
N LEU A 20 2.47 -5.23 -2.44
CA LEU A 20 3.38 -4.55 -3.37
C LEU A 20 4.04 -5.52 -4.36
N GLN A 21 4.36 -6.75 -3.92
CA GLN A 21 4.94 -7.77 -4.82
C GLN A 21 3.92 -8.26 -5.84
N LYS A 22 2.64 -8.37 -5.46
CA LYS A 22 1.57 -8.69 -6.41
C LYS A 22 1.42 -7.59 -7.45
N GLU A 23 1.40 -6.33 -7.02
CA GLU A 23 1.28 -5.17 -7.91
C GLU A 23 2.45 -5.10 -8.91
N TRP A 24 3.67 -5.32 -8.44
CA TRP A 24 4.85 -5.37 -9.29
C TRP A 24 4.78 -6.51 -10.31
N LYS A 25 4.40 -7.74 -9.89
CA LYS A 25 4.22 -8.87 -10.81
C LYS A 25 3.12 -8.61 -11.84
N PHE A 26 2.02 -7.98 -11.43
CA PHE A 26 0.94 -7.60 -12.32
C PHE A 26 1.44 -6.66 -13.43
N HIS A 27 2.17 -5.61 -13.07
CA HIS A 27 2.73 -4.70 -14.06
C HIS A 27 3.86 -5.30 -14.89
N LEU A 28 4.63 -6.26 -14.36
CA LEU A 28 5.63 -6.98 -15.15
C LEU A 28 4.99 -7.75 -16.32
N ASN A 29 3.77 -8.27 -16.14
CA ASN A 29 3.07 -9.11 -17.11
C ASN A 29 2.14 -8.34 -18.07
N GLY A 30 2.19 -7.02 -18.12
CA GLY A 30 1.33 -6.25 -19.03
C GLY A 30 1.29 -4.73 -18.84
N GLY A 31 2.01 -4.20 -17.86
CA GLY A 31 2.17 -2.77 -17.65
C GLY A 31 3.18 -2.13 -18.61
N THR A 32 3.08 -0.82 -18.79
CA THR A 32 4.11 -0.04 -19.49
C THR A 32 5.42 -0.07 -18.70
N SER A 33 6.55 0.14 -19.38
CA SER A 33 7.87 0.27 -18.72
C SER A 33 7.85 1.31 -17.60
N TYR A 34 7.11 2.41 -17.80
CA TYR A 34 6.90 3.42 -16.76
C TYR A 34 6.21 2.84 -15.52
N ARG A 35 5.10 2.11 -15.67
CA ARG A 35 4.38 1.51 -14.53
C ARG A 35 5.16 0.40 -13.84
N GLN A 36 5.87 -0.42 -14.62
CA GLN A 36 6.80 -1.43 -14.09
C GLN A 36 7.85 -0.78 -13.20
N LYS A 37 8.46 0.32 -13.67
CA LYS A 37 9.45 1.05 -12.89
C LYS A 37 8.87 1.69 -11.63
N THR A 38 7.64 2.20 -11.68
CA THR A 38 6.96 2.73 -10.47
C THR A 38 6.81 1.63 -9.44
N ALA A 39 6.29 0.45 -9.83
CA ALA A 39 6.07 -0.64 -8.89
C ALA A 39 7.37 -1.22 -8.33
N GLU A 40 8.42 -1.31 -9.15
CA GLU A 40 9.76 -1.69 -8.69
C GLU A 40 10.29 -0.72 -7.63
N LEU A 41 10.20 0.59 -7.89
CA LEU A 41 10.66 1.63 -6.94
C LEU A 41 9.83 1.65 -5.66
N SER A 42 8.52 1.44 -5.74
CA SER A 42 7.65 1.29 -4.56
C SER A 42 8.12 0.13 -3.68
N LEU A 43 8.41 -1.03 -4.27
CA LEU A 43 8.97 -2.17 -3.54
C LEU A 43 10.32 -1.86 -2.90
N GLU A 44 11.20 -1.17 -3.63
CA GLU A 44 12.51 -0.79 -3.12
C GLU A 44 12.40 0.15 -1.91
N VAL A 45 11.56 1.20 -2.01
CA VAL A 45 11.29 2.14 -0.93
C VAL A 45 10.72 1.40 0.30
N ALA A 46 9.71 0.55 0.12
CA ALA A 46 9.13 -0.21 1.22
C ALA A 46 10.17 -1.10 1.92
N ARG A 47 11.07 -1.76 1.16
CA ARG A 47 12.16 -2.59 1.72
C ARG A 47 13.20 -1.77 2.49
N LYS A 48 13.45 -0.52 2.08
CA LYS A 48 14.35 0.40 2.80
C LYS A 48 13.72 0.89 4.10
N VAL A 49 12.43 1.25 4.07
CA VAL A 49 11.72 1.79 5.23
C VAL A 49 11.41 0.73 6.27
N ARG A 50 11.06 -0.50 5.85
CA ARG A 50 10.72 -1.64 6.74
C ARG A 50 9.55 -1.40 7.69
N ASP A 51 8.70 -0.43 7.37
CA ASP A 51 7.52 -0.05 8.13
C ASP A 51 6.42 0.41 7.17
N VAL A 52 5.16 0.12 7.51
CA VAL A 52 3.96 0.55 6.77
C VAL A 52 3.47 1.92 7.24
N VAL A 53 3.74 2.31 8.50
CA VAL A 53 3.20 3.52 9.13
C VAL A 53 3.46 4.80 8.33
N PRO A 54 4.68 5.05 7.79
CA PRO A 54 4.95 6.26 7.02
C PRO A 54 4.12 6.41 5.74
N PHE A 55 3.52 5.31 5.26
CA PHE A 55 2.73 5.29 4.03
C PHE A 55 1.23 5.44 4.29
N LEU A 56 0.76 5.40 5.54
CA LEU A 56 -0.65 5.61 5.87
C LEU A 56 -1.09 7.08 5.66
N GLU A 57 -0.13 8.00 5.69
CA GLU A 57 -0.35 9.43 5.46
C GLU A 57 0.31 9.88 4.15
N SER A 58 -0.49 10.46 3.24
CA SER A 58 -0.06 10.78 1.87
C SER A 58 1.14 11.73 1.82
N GLU A 59 1.13 12.79 2.63
CA GLU A 59 2.26 13.75 2.66
C GLU A 59 3.52 13.16 3.28
N VAL A 60 3.38 12.29 4.28
CA VAL A 60 4.51 11.56 4.89
C VAL A 60 5.09 10.56 3.89
N ALA A 61 4.24 9.88 3.12
CA ALA A 61 4.66 8.98 2.05
C ALA A 61 5.50 9.73 1.00
N LYS A 62 5.03 10.90 0.53
CA LYS A 62 5.76 11.74 -0.43
C LYS A 62 7.12 12.19 0.10
N GLN A 63 7.17 12.67 1.34
CA GLN A 63 8.43 13.09 1.99
C GLN A 63 9.40 11.91 2.16
N THR A 64 8.88 10.73 2.49
CA THR A 64 9.68 9.52 2.64
C THR A 64 10.28 9.09 1.31
N VAL A 65 9.47 9.08 0.25
CA VAL A 65 9.91 8.73 -1.11
C VAL A 65 10.92 9.73 -1.64
N SER A 66 10.68 11.04 -1.51
CA SER A 66 11.59 12.07 -2.02
C SER A 66 12.97 12.00 -1.37
N ARG A 67 13.03 11.67 -0.07
CA ARG A 67 14.30 11.46 0.65
C ARG A 67 15.06 10.22 0.17
N LEU A 68 14.35 9.16 -0.21
CA LEU A 68 14.96 7.89 -0.60
C LEU A 68 15.27 7.80 -2.11
N LEU A 69 14.65 8.66 -2.92
CA LEU A 69 14.81 8.74 -4.37
C LEU A 69 15.15 10.19 -4.80
N PRO A 70 16.29 10.75 -4.36
CA PRO A 70 16.63 12.16 -4.59
C PRO A 70 16.80 12.53 -6.08
N ASP A 71 17.16 11.55 -6.92
CA ASP A 71 17.40 11.76 -8.36
C ASP A 71 16.15 11.54 -9.22
N SER A 72 15.03 11.13 -8.61
CA SER A 72 13.78 10.92 -9.34
C SER A 72 13.05 12.24 -9.59
N ASP A 73 12.43 12.36 -10.76
CA ASP A 73 11.59 13.50 -11.06
C ASP A 73 10.33 13.55 -10.16
N ARG A 74 9.71 14.73 -10.08
CA ARG A 74 8.56 14.95 -9.19
C ARG A 74 7.38 14.02 -9.49
N HIS A 75 7.07 13.76 -10.77
CA HIS A 75 5.97 12.87 -11.12
C HIS A 75 6.26 11.44 -10.67
N ARG A 76 7.50 10.98 -10.82
CA ARG A 76 7.90 9.67 -10.33
C ARG A 76 7.75 9.55 -8.82
N VAL A 77 8.20 10.55 -8.06
CA VAL A 77 8.07 10.59 -6.60
C VAL A 77 6.59 10.53 -6.20
N GLU A 78 5.74 11.33 -6.85
CA GLU A 78 4.30 11.35 -6.60
C GLU A 78 3.64 9.99 -6.89
N ASP A 79 3.97 9.36 -8.02
CA ASP A 79 3.40 8.07 -8.41
C ASP A 79 3.81 6.93 -7.45
N VAL A 80 5.09 6.89 -7.04
CA VAL A 80 5.59 5.91 -6.07
C VAL A 80 4.93 6.12 -4.71
N ALA A 81 4.87 7.38 -4.23
CA ALA A 81 4.22 7.71 -2.96
C ALA A 81 2.72 7.35 -2.98
N LYS A 82 2.03 7.64 -4.08
CA LYS A 82 0.61 7.30 -4.26
C LYS A 82 0.40 5.79 -4.21
N MET A 83 1.21 5.00 -4.91
CA MET A 83 1.09 3.55 -4.90
C MET A 83 1.28 2.96 -3.50
N LEU A 84 2.33 3.39 -2.80
CA LEU A 84 2.58 2.99 -1.41
C LEU A 84 1.40 3.36 -0.50
N HIS A 85 0.90 4.59 -0.63
CA HIS A 85 -0.19 5.08 0.18
C HIS A 85 -1.51 4.34 -0.06
N VAL A 86 -1.88 4.12 -1.33
CA VAL A 86 -3.13 3.41 -1.68
C VAL A 86 -3.10 1.99 -1.12
N ILE A 87 -2.03 1.23 -1.34
CA ILE A 87 -1.94 -0.16 -0.86
C ILE A 87 -1.94 -0.20 0.68
N ALA A 88 -1.20 0.69 1.35
CA ALA A 88 -1.19 0.76 2.82
C ALA A 88 -2.58 1.12 3.37
N LYS A 89 -3.27 2.09 2.75
CA LYS A 89 -4.60 2.54 3.15
C LYS A 89 -5.65 1.45 2.94
N GLU A 90 -5.61 0.75 1.80
CA GLU A 90 -6.52 -0.36 1.51
C GLU A 90 -6.37 -1.49 2.52
N LEU A 91 -5.12 -1.89 2.82
CA LEU A 91 -4.86 -2.89 3.85
C LEU A 91 -5.36 -2.45 5.22
N HIS A 92 -5.13 -1.18 5.59
CA HIS A 92 -5.55 -0.64 6.88
C HIS A 92 -7.07 -0.57 7.02
N LEU A 93 -7.76 -0.17 5.95
CA LEU A 93 -9.22 -0.19 5.91
C LEU A 93 -9.74 -1.62 6.00
N ASN A 94 -9.19 -2.56 5.22
CA ASN A 94 -9.61 -3.95 5.22
C ASN A 94 -9.39 -4.65 6.56
N ALA A 95 -8.30 -4.35 7.26
CA ALA A 95 -8.03 -4.89 8.58
C ALA A 95 -9.07 -4.42 9.61
N ASN A 96 -9.54 -3.17 9.48
CA ASN A 96 -10.47 -2.52 10.40
C ASN A 96 -11.95 -2.59 9.97
N LEU A 97 -12.27 -3.24 8.84
CA LEU A 97 -13.65 -3.47 8.43
C LEU A 97 -14.35 -4.46 9.38
N PRO A 98 -15.61 -4.18 9.79
CA PRO A 98 -16.43 -5.16 10.49
C PRO A 98 -16.60 -6.43 9.66
N ASP A 99 -16.63 -7.60 10.31
CA ASP A 99 -16.69 -8.89 9.62
C ASP A 99 -17.95 -9.05 8.75
N GLU A 100 -19.06 -8.41 9.14
CA GLU A 100 -20.29 -8.36 8.33
C GLU A 100 -20.08 -7.68 6.97
N VAL A 101 -19.24 -6.63 6.93
CA VAL A 101 -18.92 -5.91 5.70
C VAL A 101 -17.94 -6.71 4.84
N LYS A 102 -16.98 -7.41 5.47
CA LYS A 102 -16.06 -8.33 4.76
C LYS A 102 -16.85 -9.42 4.03
N ALA A 103 -17.80 -10.07 4.71
CA ALA A 103 -18.65 -11.11 4.13
C ALA A 103 -19.50 -10.59 2.95
N TYR A 104 -20.02 -9.36 3.04
CA TYR A 104 -20.79 -8.76 1.95
C TYR A 104 -19.92 -8.44 0.71
N VAL A 105 -18.70 -7.93 0.92
CA VAL A 105 -17.75 -7.64 -0.18
C VAL A 105 -17.30 -8.93 -0.87
N GLU A 106 -17.07 -10.00 -0.11
CA GLU A 106 -16.71 -11.32 -0.67
C GLU A 106 -17.84 -11.91 -1.53
N GLN A 107 -19.10 -11.80 -1.09
CA GLN A 107 -20.25 -12.22 -1.89
C GLN A 107 -20.37 -11.47 -3.23
N LYS A 108 -20.02 -10.18 -3.26
CA LYS A 108 -20.07 -9.37 -4.48
C LYS A 108 -18.90 -9.59 -5.44
N ARG A 109 -17.76 -10.10 -4.98
CA ARG A 109 -16.60 -10.42 -5.86
C ARG A 109 -16.75 -11.76 -6.60
N GLN A 110 -17.70 -12.61 -6.18
CA GLN A 110 -17.97 -13.91 -6.79
C GLN A 110 -19.14 -13.92 -7.78
N HIS A 111 -19.77 -12.76 -8.01
CA HIS A 111 -20.87 -12.55 -8.96
C HIS A 111 -20.44 -11.59 -10.08
#